data_AF-A0A5C9E5S7-F1
#
_entry.id   AF-A0A5C9E5S7-F1
#
_cell.length_a   1.000
_cell.length_b   1.000
_cell.length_c   1.000
_cell.angle_alpha   90.00
_cell.angle_beta   90.00
_cell.angle_gamma   90.00
#
_symmetry.space_group_name_H-M   'P 1'
#
loop_
_entity.id
_entity.type
_entity.pdbx_description
1 polymer ?
#
loop_
_entity_poly.entity_id
_entity_poly.type
_entity_poly.pdbx_seq_one_letter_code
_entity_poly.pdbx_strand_id
1 'polypeptide(L)'
;MSGGNIRDDLTESMILKDVRILLSEYIPCDRNILEDIGNKLMSTRHVHGEFVTMLVDKFPESTTFTSESEINFVRVIDAANSEYIASEIKIQDPDDDSSIEQEETVGMYISHDGHVVYGAEIFETCGEETNINGVSLDKISRVVVDLIYDSSLMMETLLTHHQRRLMDCIYKGESRSRYKFVGMLASSMAPNFDDITQYMDGEEYQNELEQLLDNLIITHRLNDGSLLLVGDAGLILVSENWSKYESLVSFYALVRSAEMFVDGLYHRMSLLWDELAQVRILIEKTASGDHSVITRAQNILTEASANFTIIQSIGSYLKRGFALLKEKWLSEREGVDEEAVSVLNFQNTFDRLMNRISDTDIDLQSLSSEVEGLQTLLSTQIEQQMRRVYSALRDNTQSTSEVIRASERTGNVLNVIELILSGTIAFDIVLAITGEYSTDFHLFPESNPILFFTLAVTLWTAIVIVLKKGMDWLESKVEKSHLVRVTLNQKCDVAAIEEYLANKEIISIDEEFQDDSEDVRVHYILPSKGEDDTKVTLHYDRRNGIINDLTIEANSEYIGIAKEKIIKDLQSCFSES
;
A
#
# COMPACT_ATOMS: atom_id res chain seq x y z
N MET A 1 -21.56 29.05 -49.55
CA MET A 1 -22.41 29.03 -48.35
C MET A 1 -21.61 28.32 -47.29
N SER A 2 -21.15 29.11 -46.33
CA SER A 2 -20.24 28.73 -45.26
C SER A 2 -20.92 27.77 -44.30
N GLY A 3 -20.31 26.60 -44.07
CA GLY A 3 -20.68 25.67 -43.01
C GLY A 3 -19.73 25.87 -41.83
N GLY A 4 -19.83 27.02 -41.17
CA GLY A 4 -19.25 27.17 -39.84
C GLY A 4 -20.09 26.34 -38.88
N ASN A 5 -19.47 25.34 -38.26
CA ASN A 5 -20.08 24.60 -37.15
C ASN A 5 -20.03 25.40 -35.83
N ILE A 6 -20.11 26.73 -35.92
CA ILE A 6 -20.30 27.65 -34.79
C ILE A 6 -21.76 28.05 -34.87
N ARG A 7 -22.58 27.39 -34.07
CA ARG A 7 -24.04 27.45 -34.16
C ARG A 7 -24.64 28.40 -33.11
N ASP A 8 -24.02 29.56 -32.93
CA ASP A 8 -24.48 30.58 -32.01
C ASP A 8 -24.15 31.97 -32.58
N ASP A 9 -25.18 32.79 -32.82
CA ASP A 9 -25.02 34.22 -33.18
C ASP A 9 -24.67 34.96 -31.89
N LEU A 10 -23.42 34.86 -31.46
CA LEU A 10 -22.94 35.51 -30.25
C LEU A 10 -22.66 36.99 -30.52
N THR A 11 -23.15 37.85 -29.63
CA THR A 11 -22.79 39.27 -29.60
C THR A 11 -21.36 39.40 -29.10
N GLU A 12 -20.43 39.63 -30.04
CA GLU A 12 -19.04 39.92 -29.73
C GLU A 12 -18.92 41.34 -29.14
N SER A 13 -18.65 41.44 -27.84
CA SER A 13 -18.63 42.73 -27.14
C SER A 13 -17.22 43.31 -27.04
N MET A 14 -16.18 42.47 -26.91
CA MET A 14 -14.79 42.91 -26.89
C MET A 14 -13.91 42.18 -27.89
N ILE A 15 -12.99 42.93 -28.49
CA ILE A 15 -12.05 42.46 -29.51
C ILE A 15 -10.62 42.85 -29.11
N LEU A 16 -9.70 41.88 -29.13
CA LEU A 16 -8.27 42.08 -28.89
C LEU A 16 -7.46 41.89 -30.17
N LYS A 17 -6.35 42.62 -30.33
CA LYS A 17 -5.43 42.50 -31.49
C LYS A 17 -4.03 42.09 -31.06
N ASP A 18 -3.35 41.29 -31.89
CA ASP A 18 -2.01 40.73 -31.64
C ASP A 18 -1.97 40.06 -30.25
N VAL A 19 -2.76 39.00 -30.11
CA VAL A 19 -2.98 38.32 -28.84
C VAL A 19 -1.96 37.21 -28.67
N ARG A 20 -1.24 37.29 -27.55
CA ARG A 20 -0.30 36.28 -27.08
C ARG A 20 -0.81 35.73 -25.77
N ILE A 21 -0.85 34.41 -25.68
CA ILE A 21 -1.34 33.66 -24.53
C ILE A 21 -0.14 33.04 -23.83
N LEU A 22 -0.11 33.18 -22.51
CA LEU A 22 0.85 32.59 -21.61
C LEU A 22 0.09 31.77 -20.57
N LEU A 23 0.17 30.45 -20.62
CA LEU A 23 -0.36 29.58 -19.58
C LEU A 23 0.77 29.24 -18.62
N SER A 24 0.61 29.57 -17.34
CA SER A 24 1.58 29.21 -16.30
C SER A 24 1.03 28.11 -15.40
N GLU A 25 1.87 27.13 -15.15
CA GLU A 25 1.60 26.00 -14.27
C GLU A 25 2.78 25.81 -13.31
N TYR A 26 2.48 25.40 -12.08
CA TYR A 26 3.49 24.95 -11.13
C TYR A 26 3.51 23.43 -11.06
N ILE A 27 4.65 22.82 -11.37
CA ILE A 27 4.88 21.38 -11.25
C ILE A 27 6.07 21.14 -10.31
N PRO A 28 5.93 20.33 -9.23
CA PRO A 28 7.01 20.07 -8.29
C PRO A 28 8.26 19.47 -8.97
N CYS A 29 9.26 20.29 -9.28
CA CYS A 29 10.45 19.86 -9.99
C CYS A 29 11.71 20.06 -9.14
N ASP A 30 12.77 19.37 -9.53
CA ASP A 30 14.13 19.67 -9.11
C ASP A 30 15.09 19.50 -10.29
N ARG A 31 16.38 19.76 -10.04
CA ARG A 31 17.42 19.65 -11.07
C ARG A 31 17.57 18.23 -11.62
N ASN A 32 17.34 17.20 -10.82
CA ASN A 32 17.47 15.80 -11.25
C ASN A 32 16.28 15.39 -12.11
N ILE A 33 15.07 15.77 -11.72
CA ILE A 33 13.85 15.55 -12.50
C ILE A 33 13.95 16.26 -13.85
N LEU A 34 14.48 17.49 -13.86
CA LEU A 34 14.69 18.21 -15.10
C LEU A 34 15.75 17.54 -15.99
N GLU A 35 16.81 16.98 -15.41
CA GLU A 35 17.80 16.19 -16.15
C GLU A 35 17.18 14.91 -16.73
N ASP A 36 16.30 14.23 -16.00
CA ASP A 36 15.55 13.07 -16.51
C ASP A 36 14.64 13.45 -17.68
N ILE A 37 13.92 14.57 -17.58
CA ILE A 37 13.09 15.11 -18.67
C ILE A 37 13.98 15.49 -19.85
N GLY A 38 15.12 16.13 -19.60
CA GLY A 38 16.10 16.49 -20.63
C GLY A 38 16.67 15.28 -21.36
N ASN A 39 16.99 14.22 -20.63
CA ASN A 39 17.45 12.96 -21.20
C ASN A 39 16.36 12.30 -22.08
N LYS A 40 15.10 12.35 -21.63
CA LYS A 40 13.94 11.85 -22.38
C LYS A 40 13.69 12.64 -23.67
N LEU A 41 13.95 13.94 -23.65
CA LEU A 41 13.86 14.84 -24.81
C LEU A 41 15.15 14.94 -25.63
N MET A 42 16.19 14.18 -25.25
CA MET A 42 17.54 14.25 -25.83
C MET A 42 18.08 15.69 -25.95
N SER A 43 17.82 16.54 -24.96
CA SER A 43 18.11 17.99 -24.99
C SER A 43 19.60 18.34 -25.20
N THR A 44 20.51 17.40 -24.98
CA THR A 44 21.96 17.56 -25.18
C THR A 44 22.44 17.34 -26.62
N ARG A 45 21.57 16.85 -27.51
CA ARG A 45 21.92 16.59 -28.92
C ARG A 45 21.59 17.81 -29.79
N HIS A 46 22.51 18.16 -30.69
CA HIS A 46 22.45 19.38 -31.53
C HIS A 46 21.44 19.29 -32.70
N VAL A 47 20.71 18.19 -32.80
CA VAL A 47 19.67 17.94 -33.79
C VAL A 47 18.49 17.42 -32.98
N HIS A 48 17.26 17.69 -33.42
CA HIS A 48 16.06 16.82 -33.34
C HIS A 48 14.79 17.58 -32.91
N GLY A 49 13.73 17.35 -33.68
CA GLY A 49 12.40 17.21 -33.10
C GLY A 49 12.06 15.72 -33.05
N GLU A 50 11.43 15.30 -31.97
CA GLU A 50 11.15 13.91 -31.65
C GLU A 50 9.64 13.70 -31.45
N PHE A 51 9.14 12.55 -31.87
CA PHE A 51 7.78 12.14 -31.58
C PHE A 51 7.75 11.52 -30.18
N VAL A 52 6.99 12.14 -29.28
CA VAL A 52 6.81 11.64 -27.92
C VAL A 52 5.37 11.15 -27.79
N THR A 53 5.22 9.91 -27.31
CA THR A 53 3.91 9.30 -27.07
C THR A 53 3.87 8.61 -25.70
N MET A 54 2.68 8.57 -25.10
CA MET A 54 2.42 7.77 -23.89
C MET A 54 2.15 6.30 -24.20
N LEU A 55 1.96 5.95 -25.47
CA LEU A 55 1.64 4.60 -25.89
C LEU A 55 2.84 3.67 -25.64
N VAL A 56 2.66 2.75 -24.71
CA VAL A 56 3.60 1.65 -24.49
C VAL A 56 3.35 0.59 -25.57
N ASP A 57 4.39 0.25 -26.31
CA ASP A 57 4.32 -0.83 -27.29
C ASP A 57 4.00 -2.15 -26.57
N LYS A 58 2.75 -2.63 -26.74
CA LYS A 58 2.29 -3.90 -26.18
C LYS A 58 2.82 -5.10 -26.96
N PHE A 59 3.38 -4.89 -28.16
CA PHE A 59 3.88 -5.92 -29.05
C PHE A 59 5.28 -5.56 -29.57
N PRO A 60 6.31 -5.52 -28.70
CA PRO A 60 7.67 -5.11 -29.07
C PRO A 60 8.36 -6.04 -30.10
N GLU A 61 7.73 -7.18 -30.42
CA GLU A 61 8.19 -8.11 -31.45
C GLU A 61 7.72 -7.72 -32.87
N SER A 62 6.78 -6.77 -32.98
CA SER A 62 6.34 -6.21 -34.26
C SER A 62 7.39 -5.23 -34.81
N THR A 63 7.59 -5.19 -36.12
CA THR A 63 8.47 -4.19 -36.77
C THR A 63 7.80 -2.84 -36.97
N THR A 64 6.49 -2.74 -36.70
CA THR A 64 5.70 -1.53 -36.88
C THR A 64 4.97 -1.19 -35.58
N PHE A 65 5.24 0.01 -35.08
CA PHE A 65 4.46 0.63 -34.02
C PHE A 65 3.29 1.39 -34.65
N THR A 66 2.09 0.82 -34.58
CA THR A 66 0.86 1.50 -35.01
C THR A 66 0.38 2.39 -33.87
N SER A 67 0.55 3.70 -34.04
CA SER A 67 0.00 4.70 -33.13
C SER A 67 -1.44 4.99 -33.51
N GLU A 68 -2.36 4.69 -32.61
CA GLU A 68 -3.71 5.24 -32.66
C GLU A 68 -3.61 6.68 -32.11
N SER A 69 -3.40 7.60 -33.05
CA SER A 69 -4.02 8.92 -33.04
C SER A 69 -3.54 10.03 -32.07
N GLU A 70 -2.59 9.87 -31.15
CA GLU A 70 -2.08 11.03 -30.36
C GLU A 70 -0.55 11.04 -30.27
N ILE A 71 0.10 11.74 -31.21
CA ILE A 71 1.56 11.91 -31.20
C ILE A 71 1.89 13.40 -31.11
N ASN A 72 2.59 13.78 -30.05
CA ASN A 72 3.12 15.13 -29.91
C ASN A 72 4.53 15.19 -30.52
N PHE A 73 4.76 16.13 -31.42
CA PHE A 73 6.09 16.39 -31.94
C PHE A 73 6.76 17.48 -31.11
N VAL A 74 7.82 17.12 -30.38
CA VAL A 74 8.54 18.03 -29.48
C VAL A 74 9.91 18.33 -30.06
N ARG A 75 10.22 19.61 -30.23
CA ARG A 75 11.52 20.10 -30.71
C ARG A 75 12.16 20.98 -29.66
N VAL A 76 13.29 20.53 -29.11
CA VAL A 76 14.05 21.34 -28.15
C VAL A 76 14.75 22.49 -28.89
N ILE A 77 14.46 23.73 -28.48
CA ILE A 77 15.07 24.95 -29.04
C ILE A 77 16.37 25.25 -28.30
N ASP A 78 16.28 25.27 -26.97
CA ASP A 78 17.38 25.61 -26.08
C ASP A 78 17.24 24.85 -24.76
N ALA A 79 18.37 24.51 -24.14
CA ALA A 79 18.39 23.86 -22.84
C ALA A 79 19.68 24.19 -22.11
N ALA A 80 19.54 24.64 -20.86
CA ALA A 80 20.66 24.77 -19.94
C ALA A 80 20.68 23.58 -18.98
N ASN A 81 21.86 22.97 -18.82
CA ASN A 81 22.05 21.77 -18.00
C ASN A 81 21.38 21.89 -16.63
N SER A 82 20.29 21.13 -16.44
CA SER A 82 19.53 21.02 -15.20
C SER A 82 18.98 22.34 -14.65
N GLU A 83 18.88 23.41 -15.47
CA GLU A 83 18.31 24.70 -15.09
C GLU A 83 16.97 24.97 -15.79
N TYR A 84 16.94 24.84 -17.12
CA TYR A 84 15.73 24.99 -17.91
C TYR A 84 15.78 24.21 -19.22
N ILE A 85 14.60 23.92 -19.78
CA ILE A 85 14.40 23.35 -21.11
C ILE A 85 13.34 24.18 -21.82
N ALA A 86 13.68 24.69 -23.01
CA ALA A 86 12.77 25.39 -23.91
C ALA A 86 12.54 24.55 -25.16
N SER A 87 11.29 24.31 -25.51
CA SER A 87 10.90 23.47 -26.64
C SER A 87 9.68 24.01 -27.38
N GLU A 88 9.64 23.79 -28.68
CA GLU A 88 8.48 23.97 -29.54
C GLU A 88 7.72 22.64 -29.64
N ILE A 89 6.41 22.67 -29.46
CA ILE A 89 5.59 21.45 -29.48
C ILE A 89 4.48 21.64 -30.49
N LYS A 90 4.38 20.69 -31.42
CA LYS A 90 3.30 20.62 -32.39
C LYS A 90 2.36 19.50 -31.99
N ILE A 91 1.10 19.87 -31.78
CA ILE A 91 0.02 18.96 -31.39
C ILE A 91 -0.69 18.57 -32.69
N GLN A 92 -0.79 17.26 -32.95
CA GLN A 92 -1.47 16.75 -34.14
C GLN A 92 -2.79 16.14 -33.69
N ASP A 93 -3.90 16.77 -34.07
CA ASP A 93 -5.24 16.21 -33.86
C ASP A 93 -5.45 15.03 -34.84
N PRO A 94 -5.83 13.85 -34.36
CA PRO A 94 -6.14 12.70 -35.21
C PRO A 94 -7.41 12.81 -36.04
N ASP A 95 -8.35 13.68 -35.68
CA ASP A 95 -9.66 13.77 -36.33
C ASP A 95 -9.61 14.64 -37.60
N ASP A 96 -8.76 14.25 -38.55
CA ASP A 96 -8.64 14.82 -39.92
C ASP A 96 -9.90 14.62 -40.79
N ASP A 97 -10.98 14.02 -40.25
CA ASP A 97 -12.28 13.87 -40.93
C ASP A 97 -13.16 15.15 -40.83
N SER A 98 -12.74 16.15 -40.05
CA SER A 98 -13.42 17.44 -39.95
C SER A 98 -12.81 18.47 -40.92
N SER A 99 -13.65 19.30 -41.54
CA SER A 99 -13.24 20.30 -42.56
C SER A 99 -12.45 21.50 -42.00
N ILE A 100 -11.80 21.35 -40.85
CA ILE A 100 -11.11 22.40 -40.10
C ILE A 100 -9.69 21.91 -39.85
N GLU A 101 -8.71 22.45 -40.57
CA GLU A 101 -7.29 22.21 -40.28
C GLU A 101 -6.88 23.09 -39.09
N GLN A 102 -6.71 22.51 -37.90
CA GLN A 102 -6.15 23.20 -36.73
C GLN A 102 -4.65 22.90 -36.65
N GLU A 103 -3.81 23.91 -36.89
CA GLU A 103 -2.36 23.80 -36.68
C GLU A 103 -1.98 24.46 -35.35
N GLU A 104 -1.78 23.65 -34.32
CA GLU A 104 -1.40 24.12 -32.99
C GLU A 104 0.09 23.89 -32.73
N THR A 105 0.83 25.00 -32.61
CA THR A 105 2.23 25.01 -32.19
C THR A 105 2.38 25.85 -30.94
N VAL A 106 2.85 25.21 -29.86
CA VAL A 106 2.98 25.81 -28.53
C VAL A 106 4.45 25.82 -28.12
N GLY A 107 4.93 26.98 -27.68
CA GLY A 107 6.23 27.09 -27.02
C GLY A 107 6.11 26.64 -25.56
N MET A 108 6.97 25.75 -25.10
CA MET A 108 7.00 25.28 -23.72
C MET A 108 8.35 25.62 -23.09
N TYR A 109 8.32 26.15 -21.87
CA TYR A 109 9.49 26.39 -21.04
C TYR A 109 9.29 25.71 -19.69
N ILE A 110 10.22 24.83 -19.30
CA ILE A 110 10.24 24.15 -18.01
C ILE A 110 11.50 24.57 -17.27
N SER A 111 11.37 24.97 -16.01
CA SER A 111 12.47 25.33 -15.13
C SER A 111 12.55 24.45 -13.89
N HIS A 112 13.76 24.32 -13.34
CA HIS A 112 14.05 23.47 -12.18
C HIS A 112 13.39 23.93 -10.86
N ASP A 113 12.93 25.19 -10.81
CA ASP A 113 12.13 25.76 -9.70
C ASP A 113 10.66 25.30 -9.73
N GLY A 114 10.26 24.58 -10.79
CA GLY A 114 8.91 24.08 -10.98
C GLY A 114 8.03 24.98 -11.84
N HIS A 115 8.55 26.09 -12.37
CA HIS A 115 7.81 26.93 -13.29
C HIS A 115 7.71 26.25 -14.66
N VAL A 116 6.47 26.07 -15.12
CA VAL A 116 6.15 25.62 -16.47
C VAL A 116 5.33 26.70 -17.16
N VAL A 117 5.79 27.13 -18.32
CA VAL A 117 5.13 28.14 -19.16
C VAL A 117 4.81 27.53 -20.52
N TYR A 118 3.60 27.75 -20.98
CA TYR A 118 3.19 27.48 -22.36
C TYR A 118 2.85 28.81 -23.02
N GLY A 119 3.54 29.14 -24.11
CA GLY A 119 3.33 30.35 -24.91
C GLY A 119 2.71 30.00 -26.26
N ALA A 120 1.66 30.72 -26.63
CA ALA A 120 1.02 30.61 -27.94
C ALA A 120 0.68 32.01 -28.48
N GLU A 121 0.73 32.18 -29.80
CA GLU A 121 0.32 33.40 -30.50
C GLU A 121 -0.82 33.04 -31.45
N ILE A 122 -1.90 33.82 -31.44
CA ILE A 122 -3.06 33.55 -32.30
C ILE A 122 -2.82 34.26 -33.65
N PHE A 123 -2.45 33.51 -34.69
CA PHE A 123 -2.16 34.05 -36.02
C PHE A 123 -3.40 34.22 -36.91
N GLU A 124 -4.28 33.23 -36.92
CA GLU A 124 -5.46 33.19 -37.79
C GLU A 124 -6.63 32.53 -37.05
N THR A 125 -7.84 33.03 -37.26
CA THR A 125 -9.06 32.38 -36.77
C THR A 125 -10.11 32.42 -37.87
N CYS A 126 -10.62 31.26 -38.26
CA CYS A 126 -11.66 31.11 -39.29
C CYS A 126 -11.34 31.74 -40.68
N GLY A 127 -10.07 31.78 -41.11
CA GLY A 127 -9.71 32.30 -42.43
C GLY A 127 -9.32 33.79 -42.47
N GLU A 128 -9.29 34.47 -41.31
CA GLU A 128 -8.98 35.89 -41.20
C GLU A 128 -7.78 36.15 -40.29
N GLU A 129 -6.85 37.01 -40.75
CA GLU A 129 -5.69 37.44 -39.98
C GLU A 129 -6.11 38.26 -38.75
N THR A 130 -5.81 37.73 -37.57
CA THR A 130 -6.15 38.30 -36.26
C THR A 130 -5.44 39.63 -35.98
N ASN A 131 -4.27 39.84 -36.59
CA ASN A 131 -3.50 41.09 -36.48
C ASN A 131 -4.25 42.29 -37.07
N ILE A 132 -5.14 42.07 -38.03
CA ILE A 132 -5.86 43.14 -38.74
C ILE A 132 -7.26 43.33 -38.13
N ASN A 133 -8.03 42.25 -38.04
CA ASN A 133 -9.43 42.29 -37.64
C ASN A 133 -9.63 42.17 -36.13
N GLY A 134 -8.64 41.67 -35.40
CA GLY A 134 -8.76 41.32 -33.99
C GLY A 134 -9.59 40.04 -33.78
N VAL A 135 -9.57 39.52 -32.56
CA VAL A 135 -10.30 38.31 -32.15
C VAL A 135 -11.22 38.67 -31.00
N SER A 136 -12.46 38.18 -31.05
CA SER A 136 -13.40 38.35 -29.95
C SER A 136 -12.96 37.54 -28.72
N LEU A 137 -13.21 38.08 -27.54
CA LEU A 137 -12.77 37.45 -26.30
C LEU A 137 -13.44 36.09 -26.06
N ASP A 138 -14.71 35.91 -26.47
CA ASP A 138 -15.39 34.60 -26.49
C ASP A 138 -14.69 33.55 -27.37
N LYS A 139 -14.15 33.93 -28.53
CA LYS A 139 -13.38 32.99 -29.37
C LYS A 139 -12.06 32.62 -28.68
N ILE A 140 -11.40 33.60 -28.06
CA ILE A 140 -10.14 33.35 -27.37
C ILE A 140 -10.37 32.46 -26.13
N SER A 141 -11.46 32.63 -25.40
CA SER A 141 -11.75 31.81 -24.22
C SER A 141 -11.84 30.32 -24.57
N ARG A 142 -12.43 29.97 -25.72
CA ARG A 142 -12.47 28.58 -26.23
C ARG A 142 -11.09 28.05 -26.57
N VAL A 143 -10.30 28.83 -27.32
CA VAL A 143 -8.92 28.46 -27.66
C VAL A 143 -8.08 28.25 -26.40
N VAL A 144 -8.27 29.09 -25.36
CA VAL A 144 -7.59 28.94 -24.08
C VAL A 144 -8.01 27.65 -23.36
N VAL A 145 -9.29 27.29 -23.38
CA VAL A 145 -9.77 26.03 -22.78
C VAL A 145 -9.12 24.83 -23.47
N ASP A 146 -9.11 24.81 -24.80
CA ASP A 146 -8.49 23.72 -25.57
C ASP A 146 -6.97 23.65 -25.28
N LEU A 147 -6.27 24.78 -25.33
CA LEU A 147 -4.85 24.88 -24.94
C LEU A 147 -4.59 24.38 -23.52
N ILE A 148 -5.49 24.62 -22.56
CA ILE A 148 -5.34 24.11 -21.18
C ILE A 148 -5.42 22.59 -21.16
N TYR A 149 -6.37 21.97 -21.88
CA TYR A 149 -6.50 20.52 -21.94
C TYR A 149 -5.32 19.86 -22.66
N ASP A 150 -4.93 20.42 -23.80
CA ASP A 150 -3.89 19.85 -24.65
C ASP A 150 -2.50 20.00 -24.03
N SER A 151 -2.20 21.16 -23.44
CA SER A 151 -0.98 21.33 -22.64
C SER A 151 -0.91 20.37 -21.44
N SER A 152 -2.06 20.06 -20.83
CA SER A 152 -2.11 19.08 -19.72
C SER A 152 -1.73 17.67 -20.18
N LEU A 153 -2.30 17.22 -21.31
CA LEU A 153 -2.06 15.92 -21.94
C LEU A 153 -0.60 15.78 -22.42
N MET A 154 -0.11 16.83 -23.07
CA MET A 154 1.26 16.93 -23.54
C MET A 154 2.24 16.82 -22.38
N MET A 155 2.03 17.59 -21.31
CA MET A 155 2.89 17.54 -20.14
C MET A 155 2.80 16.18 -19.42
N GLU A 156 1.62 15.56 -19.34
CA GLU A 156 1.47 14.19 -18.82
C GLU A 156 2.41 13.22 -19.56
N THR A 157 2.55 13.38 -20.88
CA THR A 157 3.47 12.60 -21.72
C THR A 157 4.93 12.81 -21.32
N LEU A 158 5.33 14.03 -20.96
CA LEU A 158 6.71 14.39 -20.64
C LEU A 158 7.12 14.00 -19.22
N LEU A 159 6.23 14.16 -18.25
CA LEU A 159 6.50 13.91 -16.83
C LEU A 159 7.03 12.49 -16.56
N THR A 160 7.86 12.38 -15.52
CA THR A 160 8.35 11.09 -15.01
C THR A 160 7.24 10.36 -14.26
N HIS A 161 7.39 9.04 -14.08
CA HIS A 161 6.43 8.25 -13.29
C HIS A 161 6.26 8.80 -11.86
N HIS A 162 7.35 9.27 -11.25
CA HIS A 162 7.28 9.89 -9.92
C HIS A 162 6.43 11.17 -9.95
N GLN A 163 6.65 12.04 -10.94
CA GLN A 163 5.90 13.29 -11.08
C GLN A 163 4.41 13.06 -11.31
N ARG A 164 4.05 12.12 -12.19
CA ARG A 164 2.64 11.75 -12.38
C ARG A 164 1.97 11.34 -11.08
N ARG A 165 2.66 10.51 -10.28
CA ARG A 165 2.17 10.11 -8.95
C ARG A 165 2.01 11.28 -7.98
N LEU A 166 2.89 12.30 -8.03
CA LEU A 166 2.72 13.53 -7.25
C LEU A 166 1.43 14.25 -7.68
N MET A 167 1.26 14.46 -8.99
CA MET A 167 0.10 15.17 -9.54
C MET A 167 -1.21 14.42 -9.29
N ASP A 168 -1.24 13.10 -9.47
CA ASP A 168 -2.41 12.26 -9.18
C ASP A 168 -2.80 12.33 -7.70
N CYS A 169 -1.84 12.46 -6.79
CA CYS A 169 -2.11 12.58 -5.37
C CYS A 169 -2.80 13.92 -5.01
N ILE A 170 -2.40 15.02 -5.65
CA ILE A 170 -2.98 16.35 -5.44
C ILE A 170 -4.36 16.43 -6.08
N TYR A 171 -4.47 16.00 -7.34
CA TYR A 171 -5.68 16.12 -8.16
C TYR A 171 -6.59 14.88 -8.10
N LYS A 172 -6.38 13.95 -7.16
CA LYS A 172 -7.20 12.74 -6.94
C LYS A 172 -7.40 11.86 -8.19
N GLY A 173 -6.36 11.73 -9.01
CA GLY A 173 -6.42 10.96 -10.26
C GLY A 173 -7.06 11.71 -11.44
N GLU A 174 -7.50 12.95 -11.25
CA GLU A 174 -7.86 13.86 -12.34
C GLU A 174 -6.67 14.77 -12.69
N SER A 175 -5.49 14.18 -12.88
CA SER A 175 -4.27 14.94 -13.21
C SER A 175 -4.30 15.62 -14.57
N ARG A 176 -5.38 15.49 -15.35
CA ARG A 176 -5.59 16.20 -16.63
C ARG A 176 -6.27 17.56 -16.46
N SER A 177 -7.09 17.74 -15.43
CA SER A 177 -7.83 18.98 -15.15
C SER A 177 -7.03 19.95 -14.27
N ARG A 178 -5.71 20.05 -14.50
CA ARG A 178 -4.81 20.88 -13.69
C ARG A 178 -5.09 22.35 -13.94
N TYR A 179 -5.17 23.11 -12.86
CA TYR A 179 -5.36 24.55 -12.94
C TYR A 179 -4.09 25.22 -13.49
N LYS A 180 -4.29 26.10 -14.47
CA LYS A 180 -3.23 26.95 -15.03
C LYS A 180 -3.67 28.41 -14.92
N PHE A 181 -2.72 29.28 -14.61
CA PHE A 181 -2.96 30.71 -14.59
C PHE A 181 -2.80 31.27 -16.00
N VAL A 182 -3.79 32.04 -16.47
CA VAL A 182 -3.81 32.58 -17.85
C VAL A 182 -3.27 34.00 -17.87
N GLY A 183 -2.11 34.22 -18.46
CA GLY A 183 -1.61 35.54 -18.82
C GLY A 183 -1.87 35.85 -20.29
N MET A 184 -2.33 37.05 -20.60
CA MET A 184 -2.57 37.48 -21.98
C MET A 184 -1.94 38.84 -22.21
N LEU A 185 -1.25 38.94 -23.34
CA LEU A 185 -0.65 40.18 -23.81
C LEU A 185 -1.33 40.54 -25.14
N ALA A 186 -1.81 41.77 -25.25
CA ALA A 186 -2.44 42.28 -26.47
C ALA A 186 -1.91 43.67 -26.82
N SER A 187 -1.87 43.99 -28.10
CA SER A 187 -1.45 45.32 -28.57
C SER A 187 -2.53 46.38 -28.34
N SER A 188 -3.80 46.00 -28.56
CA SER A 188 -4.94 46.91 -28.44
C SER A 188 -6.23 46.14 -28.15
N MET A 189 -7.19 46.85 -27.57
CA MET A 189 -8.50 46.35 -27.18
C MET A 189 -9.58 47.30 -27.69
N ALA A 190 -10.68 46.75 -28.20
CA ALA A 190 -11.85 47.50 -28.63
C ALA A 190 -13.11 46.91 -27.97
N PRO A 191 -14.00 47.72 -27.37
CA PRO A 191 -13.86 49.16 -27.14
C PRO A 191 -12.77 49.49 -26.10
N ASN A 192 -12.01 50.57 -26.37
CA ASN A 192 -11.08 51.15 -25.39
C ASN A 192 -11.80 52.29 -24.68
N PHE A 193 -12.24 52.05 -23.44
CA PHE A 193 -12.97 53.05 -22.67
C PHE A 193 -12.02 54.02 -21.97
N ASP A 194 -12.35 55.32 -22.00
CA ASP A 194 -11.62 56.32 -21.22
C ASP A 194 -11.84 56.13 -19.72
N ASP A 195 -13.06 55.72 -19.34
CA ASP A 195 -13.45 55.44 -17.96
C ASP A 195 -13.33 53.94 -17.65
N ILE A 196 -12.46 53.62 -16.70
CA ILE A 196 -12.09 52.26 -16.33
C ILE A 196 -13.28 51.51 -15.70
N THR A 197 -14.22 52.21 -15.06
CA THR A 197 -15.38 51.58 -14.41
C THR A 197 -16.34 50.94 -15.39
N GLN A 198 -16.25 51.26 -16.70
CA GLN A 198 -17.06 50.64 -17.73
C GLN A 198 -16.69 49.18 -17.98
N TYR A 199 -15.49 48.74 -17.57
CA TYR A 199 -15.12 47.32 -17.57
C TYR A 199 -15.67 46.56 -16.34
N MET A 200 -16.24 47.28 -15.36
CA MET A 200 -16.74 46.75 -14.08
C MET A 200 -18.23 47.11 -13.88
N ASP A 201 -19.01 47.09 -14.96
CA ASP A 201 -20.41 47.52 -14.98
C ASP A 201 -21.40 46.43 -14.57
N GLY A 202 -20.94 45.17 -14.44
CA GLY A 202 -21.77 43.99 -14.21
C GLY A 202 -22.62 43.58 -15.41
N GLU A 203 -22.37 44.17 -16.58
CA GLU A 203 -23.09 43.92 -17.83
C GLU A 203 -22.25 43.03 -18.78
N GLU A 204 -22.42 43.19 -20.09
CA GLU A 204 -21.84 42.30 -21.09
C GLU A 204 -20.30 42.30 -21.07
N TYR A 205 -19.67 43.46 -20.85
CA TYR A 205 -18.19 43.58 -20.86
C TYR A 205 -17.56 42.88 -19.66
N GLN A 206 -18.08 43.09 -18.45
CA GLN A 206 -17.58 42.38 -17.28
C GLN A 206 -17.77 40.86 -17.45
N ASN A 207 -18.95 40.42 -17.89
CA ASN A 207 -19.23 38.99 -18.05
C ASN A 207 -18.27 38.31 -19.05
N GLU A 208 -17.94 38.96 -20.18
CA GLU A 208 -17.01 38.40 -21.17
C GLU A 208 -15.56 38.42 -20.65
N LEU A 209 -15.13 39.42 -19.86
CA LEU A 209 -13.84 39.41 -19.16
C LEU A 209 -13.76 38.28 -18.13
N GLU A 210 -14.83 38.09 -17.35
CA GLU A 210 -14.88 37.09 -16.27
C GLU A 210 -14.87 35.65 -16.79
N GLN A 211 -15.29 35.40 -18.03
CA GLN A 211 -15.14 34.08 -18.66
C GLN A 211 -13.68 33.61 -18.74
N LEU A 212 -12.74 34.56 -18.87
CA LEU A 212 -11.30 34.26 -19.00
C LEU A 212 -10.54 34.51 -17.69
N LEU A 213 -10.92 35.55 -16.95
CA LEU A 213 -10.23 36.00 -15.75
C LEU A 213 -10.82 35.42 -14.45
N ASP A 214 -11.94 34.70 -14.53
CA ASP A 214 -12.82 34.38 -13.40
C ASP A 214 -13.31 35.69 -12.77
N ASN A 215 -13.13 35.93 -11.46
CA ASN A 215 -13.58 37.18 -10.85
C ASN A 215 -12.60 38.34 -11.12
N LEU A 216 -13.07 39.47 -11.67
CA LEU A 216 -12.23 40.63 -11.97
C LEU A 216 -11.95 41.46 -10.70
N ILE A 217 -10.67 41.58 -10.31
CA ILE A 217 -10.25 42.19 -9.05
C ILE A 217 -9.73 43.60 -9.26
N ILE A 218 -8.85 43.78 -10.25
CA ILE A 218 -8.15 45.04 -10.49
C ILE A 218 -8.27 45.40 -11.96
N THR A 219 -8.70 46.64 -12.20
CA THR A 219 -8.75 47.26 -13.52
C THR A 219 -8.02 48.60 -13.38
N HIS A 220 -6.86 48.75 -14.04
CA HIS A 220 -6.00 49.92 -13.86
C HIS A 220 -5.34 50.33 -15.18
N ARG A 221 -5.24 51.65 -15.42
CA ARG A 221 -4.49 52.20 -16.55
C ARG A 221 -3.16 52.72 -16.05
N LEU A 222 -2.07 52.19 -16.60
CA LEU A 222 -0.70 52.59 -16.29
C LEU A 222 -0.39 53.97 -16.90
N ASN A 223 0.69 54.62 -16.42
CA ASN A 223 1.10 55.94 -16.89
C ASN A 223 1.43 56.01 -18.39
N ASP A 224 1.81 54.89 -18.99
CA ASP A 224 2.09 54.78 -20.43
C ASP A 224 0.81 54.59 -21.27
N GLY A 225 -0.37 54.58 -20.64
CA GLY A 225 -1.65 54.34 -21.29
C GLY A 225 -2.04 52.87 -21.41
N SER A 226 -1.18 51.94 -20.97
CA SER A 226 -1.48 50.50 -20.99
C SER A 226 -2.60 50.15 -20.01
N LEU A 227 -3.48 49.24 -20.41
CA LEU A 227 -4.58 48.75 -19.58
C LEU A 227 -4.19 47.41 -18.95
N LEU A 228 -4.31 47.32 -17.64
CA LEU A 228 -4.06 46.12 -16.85
C LEU A 228 -5.38 45.64 -16.23
N LEU A 229 -5.76 44.42 -16.55
CA LEU A 229 -6.94 43.72 -16.02
C LEU A 229 -6.46 42.46 -15.29
N VAL A 230 -6.81 42.32 -14.03
CA VAL A 230 -6.34 41.22 -13.18
C VAL A 230 -7.53 40.55 -12.53
N GLY A 231 -7.70 39.26 -12.79
CA GLY A 231 -8.67 38.43 -12.10
C GLY A 231 -8.02 37.38 -11.21
N ASP A 232 -8.86 36.48 -10.69
CA ASP A 232 -8.41 35.38 -9.85
C ASP A 232 -7.64 34.32 -10.65
N ALA A 233 -8.15 33.95 -11.84
CA ALA A 233 -7.60 32.88 -12.68
C ALA A 233 -6.68 33.38 -13.80
N GLY A 234 -6.65 34.69 -14.06
CA GLY A 234 -5.82 35.24 -15.13
C GLY A 234 -5.49 36.73 -15.04
N LEU A 235 -4.76 37.21 -16.05
CA LEU A 235 -4.35 38.60 -16.22
C LEU A 235 -4.34 38.95 -17.71
N ILE A 236 -4.94 40.08 -18.09
CA ILE A 236 -4.83 40.67 -19.43
C ILE A 236 -4.09 42.00 -19.32
N LEU A 237 -3.03 42.14 -20.13
CA LEU A 237 -2.32 43.40 -20.30
C LEU A 237 -2.42 43.85 -21.76
N VAL A 238 -2.95 45.04 -21.95
CA VAL A 238 -3.09 45.69 -23.26
C VAL A 238 -2.10 46.85 -23.34
N SER A 239 -1.09 46.73 -24.21
CA SER A 239 -0.05 47.73 -24.37
C SER A 239 0.53 47.69 -25.79
N GLU A 240 0.81 48.87 -26.37
CA GLU A 240 1.56 48.97 -27.62
C GLU A 240 2.97 48.39 -27.50
N ASN A 241 3.54 48.36 -26.29
CA ASN A 241 4.88 47.85 -26.01
C ASN A 241 4.85 46.73 -24.97
N TRP A 242 4.04 45.70 -25.23
CA TRP A 242 3.83 44.55 -24.35
C TRP A 242 5.13 43.81 -23.98
N SER A 243 6.16 43.83 -24.83
CA SER A 243 7.44 43.14 -24.60
C SER A 243 8.17 43.63 -23.35
N LYS A 244 7.98 44.90 -22.98
CA LYS A 244 8.52 45.45 -21.72
C LYS A 244 7.96 44.74 -20.48
N TYR A 245 6.72 44.27 -20.57
CA TYR A 245 5.99 43.70 -19.44
C TYR A 245 5.97 42.16 -19.43
N GLU A 246 6.49 41.53 -20.48
CA GLU A 246 6.50 40.07 -20.63
C GLU A 246 7.15 39.36 -19.43
N SER A 247 8.33 39.83 -19.00
CA SER A 247 9.00 39.29 -17.81
C SER A 247 8.13 39.45 -16.55
N LEU A 248 7.51 40.60 -16.34
CA LEU A 248 6.65 40.82 -15.16
C LEU A 248 5.44 39.90 -15.17
N VAL A 249 4.75 39.76 -16.31
CA VAL A 249 3.57 38.91 -16.45
C VAL A 249 3.95 37.44 -16.23
N SER A 250 5.08 36.98 -16.78
CA SER A 250 5.59 35.63 -16.56
C SER A 250 5.89 35.35 -15.08
N PHE A 251 6.54 36.27 -14.37
CA PHE A 251 6.80 36.13 -12.93
C PHE A 251 5.53 36.18 -12.09
N TYR A 252 4.60 37.10 -12.41
CA TYR A 252 3.32 37.17 -11.72
C TYR A 252 2.52 35.88 -11.92
N ALA A 253 2.51 35.35 -13.14
CA ALA A 253 1.86 34.09 -13.48
C ALA A 253 2.44 32.91 -12.71
N LEU A 254 3.76 32.84 -12.50
CA LEU A 254 4.41 31.84 -11.63
C LEU A 254 3.93 31.93 -10.18
N VAL A 255 3.91 33.13 -9.61
CA VAL A 255 3.49 33.32 -8.21
C VAL A 255 2.02 32.90 -8.05
N ARG A 256 1.17 33.26 -9.00
CA ARG A 256 -0.25 32.89 -8.99
C ARG A 256 -0.48 31.40 -9.23
N SER A 257 0.21 30.79 -10.20
CA SER A 257 0.09 29.34 -10.46
C SER A 257 0.55 28.50 -9.27
N ALA A 258 1.56 28.96 -8.54
CA ALA A 258 1.96 28.31 -7.30
C ALA A 258 1.01 28.57 -6.14
N GLU A 259 0.36 29.74 -6.05
CA GLU A 259 -0.70 29.96 -5.06
C GLU A 259 -1.86 28.98 -5.27
N MET A 260 -2.31 28.81 -6.52
CA MET A 260 -3.33 27.82 -6.89
C MET A 260 -2.88 26.39 -6.54
N PHE A 261 -1.61 26.07 -6.76
CA PHE A 261 -1.06 24.77 -6.40
C PHE A 261 -1.01 24.54 -4.88
N VAL A 262 -0.63 25.55 -4.10
CA VAL A 262 -0.64 25.49 -2.63
C VAL A 262 -2.06 25.33 -2.09
N ASP A 263 -3.05 25.96 -2.71
CA ASP A 263 -4.47 25.74 -2.39
C ASP A 263 -4.87 24.27 -2.60
N GLY A 264 -4.49 23.69 -3.74
CA GLY A 264 -4.70 22.27 -4.02
C GLY A 264 -4.01 21.33 -3.02
N LEU A 265 -2.76 21.66 -2.66
CA LEU A 265 -1.99 20.91 -1.66
C LEU A 265 -2.67 20.96 -0.28
N TYR A 266 -3.10 22.13 0.16
CA TYR A 266 -3.80 22.30 1.43
C TYR A 266 -5.13 21.54 1.45
N HIS A 267 -5.91 21.58 0.37
CA HIS A 267 -7.12 20.78 0.25
C HIS A 267 -6.82 19.28 0.39
N ARG A 268 -5.75 18.79 -0.25
CA ARG A 268 -5.34 17.39 -0.13
C ARG A 268 -4.90 17.02 1.29
N MET A 269 -4.17 17.90 1.97
CA MET A 269 -3.78 17.72 3.37
C MET A 269 -5.00 17.64 4.31
N SER A 270 -6.00 18.50 4.09
CA SER A 270 -7.25 18.48 4.86
C SER A 270 -8.00 17.15 4.72
N LEU A 271 -8.03 16.58 3.51
CA LEU A 271 -8.66 15.27 3.29
C LEU A 271 -7.89 14.14 3.95
N LEU A 272 -6.55 14.21 3.93
CA LEU A 272 -5.72 13.24 4.61
C LEU A 272 -5.94 13.30 6.13
N TRP A 273 -6.13 14.50 6.69
CA TRP A 273 -6.57 14.67 8.08
C TRP A 273 -7.89 13.95 8.35
N ASP A 274 -8.88 14.08 7.48
CA ASP A 274 -10.17 13.39 7.61
C ASP A 274 -10.02 11.86 7.51
N GLU A 275 -9.17 11.35 6.61
CA GLU A 275 -8.83 9.93 6.49
C GLU A 275 -8.21 9.39 7.80
N LEU A 276 -7.27 10.12 8.40
CA LEU A 276 -6.64 9.75 9.68
C LEU A 276 -7.63 9.82 10.86
N ALA A 277 -8.52 10.81 10.88
CA ALA A 277 -9.59 10.89 11.87
C ALA A 277 -10.52 9.66 11.80
N GLN A 278 -10.81 9.16 10.60
CA GLN A 278 -11.54 7.90 10.43
C GLN A 278 -10.77 6.72 11.00
N VAL A 279 -9.46 6.60 10.72
CA VAL A 279 -8.60 5.54 11.29
C VAL A 279 -8.66 5.56 12.82
N ARG A 280 -8.57 6.74 13.43
CA ARG A 280 -8.68 6.91 14.89
C ARG A 280 -9.99 6.32 15.44
N ILE A 281 -11.12 6.65 14.81
CA ILE A 281 -12.44 6.12 15.20
C ILE A 281 -12.48 4.58 15.06
N LEU A 282 -11.86 4.02 14.02
CA LEU A 282 -11.80 2.56 13.82
C LEU A 282 -10.94 1.87 14.90
N ILE A 283 -9.83 2.50 15.31
CA ILE A 283 -8.98 1.99 16.40
C ILE A 283 -9.75 2.01 17.74
N GLU A 284 -10.49 3.09 18.03
CA GLU A 284 -11.33 3.19 19.23
C GLU A 284 -12.46 2.16 19.28
N LYS A 285 -13.11 1.89 18.14
CA LYS A 285 -14.12 0.81 18.04
C LYS A 285 -13.52 -0.57 18.30
N THR A 286 -12.27 -0.77 17.88
CA THR A 286 -11.53 -2.00 18.19
C THR A 286 -11.29 -2.15 19.69
N ALA A 287 -10.96 -1.06 20.39
CA ALA A 287 -10.84 -1.08 21.85
C ALA A 287 -12.17 -1.45 22.53
N SER A 288 -13.29 -1.11 21.90
CA SER A 288 -14.65 -1.41 22.37
C SER A 288 -15.14 -2.85 22.08
N GLY A 289 -14.36 -3.66 21.35
CA GLY A 289 -14.62 -5.10 21.18
C GLY A 289 -14.96 -5.58 19.77
N ASP A 290 -14.90 -4.71 18.74
CA ASP A 290 -15.07 -5.13 17.34
C ASP A 290 -13.70 -5.29 16.65
N HIS A 291 -13.20 -6.52 16.65
CA HIS A 291 -11.86 -6.88 16.17
C HIS A 291 -11.77 -7.01 14.65
N SER A 292 -12.92 -7.06 13.95
CA SER A 292 -12.98 -7.20 12.49
C SER A 292 -12.48 -5.94 11.75
N VAL A 293 -12.41 -4.82 12.47
CA VAL A 293 -12.16 -3.48 11.91
C VAL A 293 -10.66 -3.16 11.82
N ILE A 294 -9.79 -3.91 12.50
CA ILE A 294 -8.32 -3.67 12.48
C ILE A 294 -7.78 -3.69 11.07
N THR A 295 -8.11 -4.71 10.26
CA THR A 295 -7.58 -4.84 8.90
C THR A 295 -7.98 -3.65 8.05
N ARG A 296 -9.20 -3.13 8.25
CA ARG A 296 -9.66 -1.92 7.56
C ARG A 296 -8.88 -0.68 8.01
N ALA A 297 -8.66 -0.51 9.31
CA ALA A 297 -7.87 0.59 9.85
C ALA A 297 -6.42 0.54 9.33
N GLN A 298 -5.83 -0.66 9.25
CA GLN A 298 -4.48 -0.88 8.73
C GLN A 298 -4.37 -0.52 7.23
N ASN A 299 -5.34 -0.95 6.42
CA ASN A 299 -5.34 -0.64 4.99
C ASN A 299 -5.42 0.87 4.75
N ILE A 300 -6.38 1.55 5.41
CA ILE A 300 -6.54 3.01 5.28
C ILE A 300 -5.28 3.73 5.78
N LEU A 301 -4.71 3.33 6.93
CA LEU A 301 -3.51 3.96 7.47
C LEU A 301 -2.28 3.76 6.57
N THR A 302 -2.17 2.60 5.92
CA THR A 302 -1.08 2.32 4.98
C THR A 302 -1.19 3.21 3.74
N GLU A 303 -2.39 3.35 3.20
CA GLU A 303 -2.67 4.24 2.06
C GLU A 303 -2.44 5.70 2.42
N ALA A 304 -2.97 6.14 3.57
CA ALA A 304 -2.77 7.48 4.12
C ALA A 304 -1.27 7.80 4.34
N SER A 305 -0.49 6.85 4.86
CA SER A 305 0.96 7.01 5.04
C SER A 305 1.71 7.10 3.70
N ALA A 306 1.30 6.34 2.69
CA ALA A 306 1.87 6.44 1.36
C ALA A 306 1.56 7.80 0.72
N ASN A 307 0.33 8.27 0.84
CA ASN A 307 -0.09 9.60 0.38
C ASN A 307 0.64 10.72 1.14
N PHE A 308 0.80 10.59 2.46
CA PHE A 308 1.55 11.55 3.28
C PHE A 308 2.98 11.73 2.77
N THR A 309 3.68 10.63 2.46
CA THR A 309 5.07 10.68 1.95
C THR A 309 5.19 11.48 0.65
N ILE A 310 4.20 11.34 -0.24
CA ILE A 310 4.10 12.07 -1.51
C ILE A 310 3.91 13.57 -1.24
N ILE A 311 2.94 13.92 -0.38
CA ILE A 311 2.63 15.31 0.00
C ILE A 311 3.84 15.97 0.68
N GLN A 312 4.54 15.26 1.56
CA GLN A 312 5.76 15.75 2.22
C GLN A 312 6.87 16.06 1.20
N SER A 313 7.01 15.21 0.17
CA SER A 313 7.96 15.45 -0.92
C SER A 313 7.59 16.71 -1.70
N ILE A 314 6.30 16.92 -2.00
CA ILE A 314 5.79 18.14 -2.65
C ILE A 314 6.10 19.39 -1.83
N GLY A 315 5.81 19.38 -0.53
CA GLY A 315 6.13 20.50 0.36
C GLY A 315 7.62 20.85 0.37
N SER A 316 8.48 19.83 0.28
CA SER A 316 9.93 20.02 0.17
C SER A 316 10.36 20.64 -1.17
N TYR A 317 9.73 20.27 -2.29
CA TYR A 317 9.98 20.90 -3.60
C TYR A 317 9.55 22.36 -3.60
N LEU A 318 8.34 22.67 -3.10
CA LEU A 318 7.83 24.04 -2.97
C LEU A 318 8.80 24.91 -2.17
N LYS A 319 9.19 24.47 -0.97
CA LYS A 319 10.09 25.23 -0.11
C LYS A 319 11.44 25.53 -0.77
N ARG A 320 12.00 24.56 -1.51
CA ARG A 320 13.27 24.74 -2.23
C ARG A 320 13.12 25.65 -3.45
N GLY A 321 12.12 25.40 -4.31
CA GLY A 321 11.89 26.18 -5.53
C GLY A 321 11.63 27.65 -5.23
N PHE A 322 10.81 27.94 -4.22
CA PHE A 322 10.47 29.31 -3.85
C PHE A 322 11.62 30.06 -3.16
N ALA A 323 12.52 29.36 -2.47
CA ALA A 323 13.75 29.97 -1.95
C ALA A 323 14.64 30.48 -3.10
N LEU A 324 14.76 29.71 -4.19
CA LEU A 324 15.51 30.11 -5.39
C LEU A 324 14.82 31.23 -6.16
N LEU A 325 13.48 31.18 -6.26
CA LEU A 325 12.69 32.19 -6.96
C LEU A 325 12.86 33.59 -6.35
N LYS A 326 12.98 33.68 -5.02
CA LYS A 326 13.22 34.94 -4.32
C LYS A 326 14.50 35.62 -4.79
N GLU A 327 15.57 34.85 -4.97
CA GLU A 327 16.86 35.37 -5.44
C GLU A 327 16.75 35.85 -6.90
N LYS A 328 16.07 35.06 -7.74
CA LYS A 328 15.83 35.40 -9.15
C LYS A 328 15.03 36.69 -9.33
N TRP A 329 13.94 36.87 -8.57
CA TRP A 329 13.14 38.08 -8.61
C TRP A 329 13.94 39.33 -8.24
N LEU A 330 14.81 39.23 -7.22
CA LEU A 330 15.65 40.36 -6.81
C LEU A 330 16.61 40.82 -7.92
N SER A 331 17.15 39.90 -8.72
CA SER A 331 18.01 40.25 -9.86
C SER A 331 17.25 40.83 -11.05
N GLU A 332 16.04 40.36 -11.32
CA GLU A 332 15.28 40.77 -12.52
C GLU A 332 14.45 42.05 -12.30
N ARG A 333 14.21 42.42 -11.04
CA ARG A 333 13.47 43.63 -10.66
C ARG A 333 14.07 44.93 -11.21
N GLU A 334 15.38 45.00 -11.43
CA GLU A 334 16.07 46.24 -11.84
C GLU A 334 15.62 46.78 -13.22
N GLY A 335 14.92 45.96 -14.04
CA GLY A 335 14.43 46.35 -15.37
C GLY A 335 12.91 46.50 -15.52
N VAL A 336 12.15 46.26 -14.45
CA VAL A 336 10.67 46.17 -14.50
C VAL A 336 10.02 47.49 -14.07
N ASP A 337 8.86 47.81 -14.67
CA ASP A 337 8.09 49.00 -14.32
C ASP A 337 7.61 48.97 -12.85
N GLU A 338 8.07 49.92 -12.04
CA GLU A 338 7.71 50.03 -10.63
C GLU A 338 6.21 50.26 -10.40
N GLU A 339 5.52 50.95 -11.32
CA GLU A 339 4.09 51.22 -11.20
C GLU A 339 3.31 49.91 -11.33
N ALA A 340 3.57 49.13 -12.38
CA ALA A 340 2.90 47.86 -12.60
C ALA A 340 3.13 46.87 -11.44
N VAL A 341 4.34 46.83 -10.89
CA VAL A 341 4.67 46.02 -9.70
C VAL A 341 3.85 46.47 -8.48
N SER A 342 3.68 47.78 -8.30
CA SER A 342 2.90 48.34 -7.19
C SER A 342 1.40 48.05 -7.33
N VAL A 343 0.85 48.17 -8.53
CA VAL A 343 -0.57 47.93 -8.82
C VAL A 343 -0.92 46.45 -8.61
N LEU A 344 -0.05 45.55 -9.06
CA LEU A 344 -0.20 44.09 -8.84
C LEU A 344 -0.01 43.68 -7.38
N ASN A 345 0.42 44.58 -6.50
CA ASN A 345 0.80 44.29 -5.11
C ASN A 345 1.76 43.09 -5.00
N PHE A 346 2.64 42.91 -6.00
CA PHE A 346 3.42 41.69 -6.21
C PHE A 346 4.19 41.27 -4.95
N GLN A 347 4.86 42.22 -4.29
CA GLN A 347 5.67 41.95 -3.10
C GLN A 347 4.83 41.37 -1.96
N ASN A 348 3.63 41.90 -1.73
CA ASN A 348 2.74 41.42 -0.68
C ASN A 348 2.21 40.02 -1.02
N THR A 349 1.82 39.79 -2.27
CA THR A 349 1.38 38.47 -2.75
C THR A 349 2.48 37.43 -2.61
N PHE A 350 3.70 37.77 -3.00
CA PHE A 350 4.87 36.90 -2.88
C PHE A 350 5.20 36.58 -1.41
N ASP A 351 5.27 37.60 -0.54
CA ASP A 351 5.55 37.40 0.88
C ASP A 351 4.43 36.59 1.57
N ARG A 352 3.17 36.80 1.18
CA ARG A 352 2.03 35.99 1.64
C ARG A 352 2.19 34.53 1.21
N LEU A 353 2.52 34.26 -0.05
CA LEU A 353 2.73 32.90 -0.55
C LEU A 353 3.89 32.21 0.20
N MET A 354 5.00 32.92 0.42
CA MET A 354 6.13 32.40 1.19
C MET A 354 5.74 32.01 2.62
N ASN A 355 4.96 32.84 3.30
CA ASN A 355 4.44 32.53 4.62
C ASN A 355 3.51 31.31 4.58
N ARG A 356 2.61 31.23 3.59
CA ARG A 356 1.71 30.08 3.41
C ARG A 356 2.48 28.76 3.19
N ILE A 357 3.54 28.78 2.37
CA ILE A 357 4.41 27.61 2.15
C ILE A 357 5.10 27.22 3.46
N SER A 358 5.54 28.18 4.26
CA SER A 358 6.13 27.91 5.58
C SER A 358 5.11 27.33 6.57
N ASP A 359 3.87 27.82 6.55
CA ASP A 359 2.80 27.31 7.41
C ASP A 359 2.41 25.87 7.01
N THR A 360 2.38 25.59 5.70
CA THR A 360 2.16 24.23 5.19
C THR A 360 3.23 23.24 5.68
N ASP A 361 4.49 23.66 5.81
CA ASP A 361 5.56 22.82 6.38
C ASP A 361 5.31 22.45 7.84
N ILE A 362 4.75 23.38 8.63
CA ILE A 362 4.36 23.13 10.03
C ILE A 362 3.18 22.14 10.09
N ASP A 363 2.20 22.31 9.22
CA ASP A 363 1.04 21.41 9.15
C ASP A 363 1.45 20.00 8.71
N LEU A 364 2.41 19.88 7.79
CA LEU A 364 2.98 18.58 7.38
C LEU A 364 3.69 17.87 8.54
N GLN A 365 4.42 18.59 9.39
CA GLN A 365 5.04 17.99 10.59
C GLN A 365 4.00 17.50 11.59
N SER A 366 2.90 18.24 11.74
CA SER A 366 1.78 17.85 12.60
C SER A 366 1.09 16.58 12.07
N LEU A 367 0.88 16.52 10.76
CA LEU A 367 0.30 15.37 10.08
C LEU A 367 1.23 14.14 10.17
N SER A 368 2.55 14.32 10.06
CA SER A 368 3.54 13.25 10.30
C SER A 368 3.38 12.63 11.68
N SER A 369 3.28 13.49 12.69
CA SER A 369 3.14 13.07 14.09
C SER A 369 1.83 12.31 14.33
N GLU A 370 0.74 12.72 13.66
CA GLU A 370 -0.54 12.01 13.72
C GLU A 370 -0.47 10.62 13.06
N VAL A 371 0.16 10.52 11.88
CA VAL A 371 0.38 9.23 11.19
C VAL A 371 1.19 8.28 12.07
N GLU A 372 2.31 8.74 12.64
CA GLU A 372 3.17 7.95 13.54
C GLU A 372 2.43 7.55 14.83
N GLY A 373 1.64 8.46 15.38
CA GLY A 373 0.81 8.21 16.56
C GLY A 373 -0.23 7.13 16.31
N LEU A 374 -0.96 7.19 15.19
CA LEU A 374 -1.96 6.19 14.81
C LEU A 374 -1.33 4.85 14.47
N GLN A 375 -0.15 4.82 13.84
CA GLN A 375 0.60 3.59 13.60
C GLN A 375 0.96 2.91 14.92
N THR A 376 1.47 3.67 15.89
CA THR A 376 1.82 3.16 17.22
C THR A 376 0.59 2.62 17.97
N LEU A 377 -0.53 3.35 17.93
CA LEU A 377 -1.78 2.91 18.53
C LEU A 377 -2.31 1.63 17.90
N LEU A 378 -2.28 1.54 16.56
CA LEU A 378 -2.71 0.36 15.83
C LEU A 378 -1.83 -0.86 16.16
N SER A 379 -0.51 -0.70 16.15
CA SER A 379 0.44 -1.77 16.53
C SER A 379 0.20 -2.26 17.96
N THR A 380 -0.02 -1.34 18.89
CA THR A 380 -0.35 -1.68 20.30
C THR A 380 -1.65 -2.49 20.37
N GLN A 381 -2.66 -2.10 19.60
CA GLN A 381 -3.94 -2.80 19.57
C GLN A 381 -3.81 -4.21 18.98
N ILE A 382 -3.04 -4.38 17.90
CA ILE A 382 -2.72 -5.69 17.32
C ILE A 382 -2.01 -6.57 18.35
N GLU A 383 -1.02 -6.04 19.07
CA GLU A 383 -0.30 -6.78 20.12
C GLU A 383 -1.22 -7.20 21.27
N GLN A 384 -2.14 -6.33 21.69
CA GLN A 384 -3.16 -6.68 22.68
C GLN A 384 -4.10 -7.79 22.21
N GLN A 385 -4.51 -7.77 20.94
CA GLN A 385 -5.32 -8.86 20.38
C GLN A 385 -4.57 -10.19 20.37
N MET A 386 -3.31 -10.20 19.92
CA MET A 386 -2.47 -11.40 19.93
C MET A 386 -2.31 -11.95 21.35
N ARG A 387 -2.07 -11.09 22.34
CA ARG A 387 -2.02 -11.50 23.76
C ARG A 387 -3.31 -12.20 24.22
N ARG A 388 -4.49 -11.68 23.84
CA ARG A 388 -5.78 -12.30 24.18
C ARG A 388 -5.97 -13.66 23.50
N VAL A 389 -5.54 -13.79 22.24
CA VAL A 389 -5.59 -15.06 21.52
C VAL A 389 -4.66 -16.09 22.19
N TYR A 390 -3.43 -15.71 22.53
CA TYR A 390 -2.50 -16.59 23.23
C TYR A 390 -2.99 -16.98 24.63
N SER A 391 -3.60 -16.06 25.39
CA SER A 391 -4.17 -16.40 26.69
C SER A 391 -5.33 -17.38 26.55
N ALA A 392 -6.25 -17.14 25.60
CA ALA A 392 -7.36 -18.05 25.34
C ALA A 392 -6.89 -19.43 24.87
N LEU A 393 -5.84 -19.48 24.03
CA LEU A 393 -5.24 -20.73 23.59
C LEU A 393 -4.60 -21.48 24.75
N ARG A 394 -3.83 -20.78 25.59
CA ARG A 394 -3.24 -21.36 26.81
C ARG A 394 -4.30 -21.89 27.78
N ASP A 395 -5.38 -21.14 28.01
CA ASP A 395 -6.47 -21.56 28.89
C ASP A 395 -7.18 -22.80 28.33
N ASN A 396 -7.42 -22.85 27.02
CA ASN A 396 -7.97 -24.03 26.34
C ASN A 396 -7.02 -25.23 26.42
N THR A 397 -5.71 -25.04 26.23
CA THR A 397 -4.71 -26.10 26.35
C THR A 397 -4.64 -26.63 27.78
N GLN A 398 -4.69 -25.74 28.77
CA GLN A 398 -4.72 -26.13 30.18
C GLN A 398 -5.99 -26.93 30.49
N SER A 399 -7.15 -26.43 30.09
CA SER A 399 -8.44 -27.13 30.24
C SER A 399 -8.40 -28.51 29.59
N THR A 400 -7.87 -28.62 28.38
CA THR A 400 -7.71 -29.91 27.67
C THR A 400 -6.76 -30.84 28.43
N SER A 401 -5.65 -30.33 28.96
CA SER A 401 -4.71 -31.12 29.78
C SER A 401 -5.36 -31.60 31.08
N GLU A 402 -6.16 -30.76 31.73
CA GLU A 402 -6.91 -31.13 32.94
C GLU A 402 -7.95 -32.22 32.65
N VAL A 403 -8.65 -32.14 31.50
CA VAL A 403 -9.56 -33.19 31.03
C VAL A 403 -8.81 -34.51 30.77
N ILE A 404 -7.63 -34.46 30.14
CA ILE A 404 -6.81 -35.66 29.92
C ILE A 404 -6.39 -36.28 31.27
N ARG A 405 -5.90 -35.48 32.22
CA ARG A 405 -5.54 -35.96 33.56
C ARG A 405 -6.74 -36.51 34.34
N ALA A 406 -7.91 -35.91 34.19
CA ALA A 406 -9.14 -36.43 34.78
C ALA A 406 -9.56 -37.77 34.15
N SER A 407 -9.36 -37.92 32.84
CA SER A 407 -9.57 -39.19 32.14
C SER A 407 -8.63 -40.29 32.66
N GLU A 408 -7.34 -40.01 32.81
CA GLU A 408 -6.36 -40.96 33.39
C GLU A 408 -6.78 -41.42 34.79
N ARG A 409 -7.22 -40.48 35.65
CA ARG A 409 -7.72 -40.82 36.99
C ARG A 409 -8.98 -41.68 36.93
N THR A 410 -9.86 -41.43 35.96
CA THR A 410 -11.08 -42.22 35.76
C THR A 410 -10.75 -43.64 35.28
N GLY A 411 -9.71 -43.80 34.45
CA GLY A 411 -9.19 -45.12 34.08
C GLY A 411 -8.76 -45.96 35.30
N ASN A 412 -8.04 -45.37 36.26
CA ASN A 412 -7.67 -46.08 37.48
C ASN A 412 -8.87 -46.50 38.34
N VAL A 413 -9.96 -45.71 38.36
CA VAL A 413 -11.20 -46.07 39.07
C VAL A 413 -11.88 -47.27 38.38
N LEU A 414 -11.87 -47.31 37.05
CA LEU A 414 -12.42 -48.43 36.28
C LEU A 414 -11.72 -49.75 36.64
N ASN A 415 -10.38 -49.75 36.70
CA ASN A 415 -9.60 -50.92 37.08
C ASN A 415 -9.93 -51.44 38.49
N VAL A 416 -10.23 -50.54 39.43
CA VAL A 416 -10.65 -50.91 40.79
C VAL A 416 -12.04 -51.54 40.79
N ILE A 417 -12.98 -51.01 40.00
CA ILE A 417 -14.34 -51.56 39.87
C ILE A 417 -14.28 -52.97 39.27
N GLU A 418 -13.46 -53.16 38.24
CA GLU A 418 -13.25 -54.46 37.60
C GLU A 418 -12.68 -55.51 38.57
N LEU A 419 -11.73 -55.10 39.43
CA LEU A 419 -11.19 -55.97 40.48
C LEU A 419 -12.27 -56.39 41.51
N ILE A 420 -13.14 -55.47 41.91
CA ILE A 420 -14.23 -55.76 42.86
C ILE A 420 -15.27 -56.69 42.22
N LEU A 421 -15.64 -56.43 40.97
CA LEU A 421 -16.62 -57.23 40.23
C LEU A 421 -16.10 -58.66 40.00
N SER A 422 -14.86 -58.81 39.56
CA SER A 422 -14.22 -60.12 39.39
C SER A 422 -14.09 -60.89 40.70
N GLY A 423 -13.79 -60.22 41.82
CA GLY A 423 -13.80 -60.81 43.16
C GLY A 423 -15.18 -61.31 43.61
N THR A 424 -16.24 -60.60 43.24
CA THR A 424 -17.64 -60.99 43.54
C THR A 424 -18.05 -62.22 42.72
N ILE A 425 -17.74 -62.23 41.41
CA ILE A 425 -17.99 -63.38 40.53
C ILE A 425 -17.21 -64.61 41.02
N ALA A 426 -15.95 -64.44 41.44
CA ALA A 426 -15.15 -65.51 42.01
C ALA A 426 -15.79 -66.09 43.29
N PHE A 427 -16.37 -65.24 44.13
CA PHE A 427 -17.08 -65.65 45.32
C PHE A 427 -18.35 -66.45 44.99
N ASP A 428 -19.15 -66.00 44.01
CA ASP A 428 -20.35 -66.71 43.56
C ASP A 428 -20.01 -68.08 42.95
N ILE A 429 -18.91 -68.20 42.20
CA ILE A 429 -18.43 -69.47 41.67
C ILE A 429 -18.01 -70.42 42.80
N VAL A 430 -17.30 -69.91 43.82
CA VAL A 430 -16.93 -70.71 44.99
C VAL A 430 -18.19 -71.18 45.70
N LEU A 431 -19.16 -70.30 45.94
CA LEU A 431 -20.44 -70.64 46.57
C LEU A 431 -21.20 -71.71 45.77
N ALA A 432 -21.22 -71.59 44.43
CA ALA A 432 -21.86 -72.57 43.55
C ALA A 432 -21.18 -73.95 43.59
N ILE A 433 -19.84 -73.99 43.75
CA ILE A 433 -19.07 -75.24 43.85
C ILE A 433 -19.17 -75.84 45.25
N THR A 434 -19.16 -75.02 46.31
CA THR A 434 -19.23 -75.48 47.70
C THR A 434 -20.66 -75.75 48.18
N GLY A 435 -21.67 -75.29 47.43
CA GLY A 435 -23.08 -75.39 47.78
C GLY A 435 -23.51 -74.40 48.86
N GLU A 436 -24.76 -73.97 48.81
CA GLU A 436 -25.43 -73.26 49.92
C GLU A 436 -25.72 -74.24 51.06
N TYR A 437 -24.70 -74.66 51.83
CA TYR A 437 -24.86 -75.48 53.05
C TYR A 437 -25.79 -76.73 52.98
N SER A 438 -26.27 -77.17 51.81
CA SER A 438 -27.27 -78.24 51.71
C SER A 438 -27.35 -78.98 50.36
N THR A 439 -26.26 -79.08 49.59
CA THR A 439 -26.23 -79.98 48.43
C THR A 439 -25.09 -80.99 48.54
N ASP A 440 -25.40 -82.25 48.22
CA ASP A 440 -24.59 -83.47 48.34
C ASP A 440 -23.35 -83.49 47.41
N PHE A 441 -22.54 -82.43 47.42
CA PHE A 441 -21.22 -82.43 46.78
C PHE A 441 -20.15 -82.86 47.81
N HIS A 442 -19.89 -84.16 47.84
CA HIS A 442 -18.90 -84.82 48.72
C HIS A 442 -17.41 -84.54 48.36
N LEU A 443 -17.04 -83.31 47.99
CA LEU A 443 -15.64 -82.96 47.77
C LEU A 443 -14.93 -82.42 49.01
N PHE A 444 -15.66 -82.07 50.08
CA PHE A 444 -15.06 -81.47 51.28
C PHE A 444 -15.47 -82.18 52.58
N PRO A 445 -14.51 -82.42 53.51
CA PRO A 445 -14.79 -83.12 54.76
C PRO A 445 -15.59 -82.24 55.73
N GLU A 446 -16.85 -82.60 55.98
CA GLU A 446 -17.77 -81.93 56.92
C GLU A 446 -17.32 -81.95 58.39
N SER A 447 -16.24 -82.66 58.71
CA SER A 447 -15.84 -82.94 60.09
C SER A 447 -14.93 -81.86 60.74
N ASN A 448 -14.50 -80.82 60.01
CA ASN A 448 -13.75 -79.70 60.60
C ASN A 448 -14.06 -78.34 59.93
N PRO A 449 -14.78 -77.43 60.60
CA PRO A 449 -15.15 -76.11 60.07
C PRO A 449 -13.95 -75.25 59.65
N ILE A 450 -12.84 -75.34 60.41
CA ILE A 450 -11.61 -74.59 60.12
C ILE A 450 -10.97 -75.10 58.82
N LEU A 451 -10.97 -76.41 58.60
CA LEU A 451 -10.33 -77.03 57.45
C LEU A 451 -11.13 -76.76 56.16
N PHE A 452 -12.47 -76.81 56.25
CA PHE A 452 -13.37 -76.34 55.21
C PHE A 452 -13.13 -74.87 54.86
N PHE A 453 -13.06 -73.99 55.86
CA PHE A 453 -12.83 -72.57 55.65
C PHE A 453 -11.48 -72.30 54.98
N THR A 454 -10.40 -72.94 55.45
CA THR A 454 -9.08 -72.77 54.82
C THR A 454 -9.08 -73.23 53.38
N LEU A 455 -9.80 -74.31 53.06
CA LEU A 455 -9.82 -74.87 51.74
C LEU A 455 -10.68 -74.01 50.79
N ALA A 456 -11.84 -73.53 51.25
CA ALA A 456 -12.67 -72.57 50.52
C ALA A 456 -11.93 -71.25 50.23
N VAL A 457 -11.17 -70.72 51.20
CA VAL A 457 -10.34 -69.52 50.99
C VAL A 457 -9.22 -69.79 49.98
N THR A 458 -8.56 -70.95 50.06
CA THR A 458 -7.52 -71.30 49.06
C THR A 458 -8.09 -71.47 47.66
N LEU A 459 -9.28 -72.08 47.53
CA LEU A 459 -9.99 -72.24 46.26
C LEU A 459 -10.42 -70.88 45.69
N TRP A 460 -10.94 -69.98 46.55
CA TRP A 460 -11.27 -68.62 46.17
C TRP A 460 -10.04 -67.86 45.67
N THR A 461 -8.92 -67.88 46.39
CA THR A 461 -7.68 -67.25 45.91
C THR A 461 -7.20 -67.83 44.59
N ALA A 462 -7.33 -69.15 44.39
CA ALA A 462 -6.95 -69.79 43.13
C ALA A 462 -7.86 -69.34 41.97
N ILE A 463 -9.17 -69.27 42.18
CA ILE A 463 -10.15 -68.81 41.18
C ILE A 463 -9.94 -67.33 40.86
N VAL A 464 -9.70 -66.48 41.86
CA VAL A 464 -9.38 -65.06 41.64
C VAL A 464 -8.10 -64.90 40.81
N ILE A 465 -7.05 -65.68 41.09
CA ILE A 465 -5.80 -65.63 40.31
C ILE A 465 -6.04 -66.09 38.86
N VAL A 466 -6.86 -67.13 38.65
CA VAL A 466 -7.19 -67.64 37.31
C VAL A 466 -8.06 -66.66 36.53
N LEU A 467 -9.09 -66.08 37.15
CA LEU A 467 -9.93 -65.05 36.53
C LEU A 467 -9.12 -63.81 36.20
N LYS A 468 -8.30 -63.32 37.13
CA LYS A 468 -7.40 -62.19 36.87
C LYS A 468 -6.45 -62.48 35.72
N LYS A 469 -5.76 -63.62 35.72
CA LYS A 469 -4.91 -64.02 34.58
C LYS A 469 -5.68 -64.17 33.27
N GLY A 470 -6.92 -64.65 33.32
CA GLY A 470 -7.79 -64.79 32.15
C GLY A 470 -8.27 -63.45 31.60
N MET A 471 -8.55 -62.49 32.49
CA MET A 471 -8.89 -61.11 32.14
C MET A 471 -7.68 -60.38 31.59
N ASP A 472 -6.53 -60.44 32.27
CA ASP A 472 -5.26 -59.89 31.76
C ASP A 472 -4.92 -60.50 30.38
N TRP A 473 -5.22 -61.79 30.15
CA TRP A 473 -5.01 -62.46 28.85
C TRP A 473 -6.02 -62.04 27.78
N LEU A 474 -7.28 -61.75 28.14
CA LEU A 474 -8.29 -61.22 27.23
C LEU A 474 -8.00 -59.75 26.89
N GLU A 475 -7.61 -58.96 27.88
CA GLU A 475 -7.17 -57.57 27.76
C GLU A 475 -5.94 -57.49 26.83
N SER A 476 -4.93 -58.34 27.01
CA SER A 476 -3.79 -58.42 26.09
C SER A 476 -4.15 -58.83 24.65
N LYS A 477 -5.34 -59.42 24.45
CA LYS A 477 -5.85 -59.81 23.13
C LYS A 477 -6.72 -58.73 22.47
N VAL A 478 -7.24 -57.80 23.27
CA VAL A 478 -8.15 -56.72 22.84
C VAL A 478 -7.41 -55.39 22.72
N GLU A 479 -6.45 -55.11 23.61
CA GLU A 479 -5.57 -53.94 23.56
C GLU A 479 -4.42 -54.22 22.57
N LYS A 480 -4.69 -54.00 21.28
CA LYS A 480 -3.76 -54.39 20.21
C LYS A 480 -2.50 -53.51 20.09
N SER A 481 -2.43 -52.38 20.76
CA SER A 481 -1.18 -51.62 20.84
C SER A 481 -1.03 -50.92 22.19
N HIS A 482 0.09 -51.15 22.87
CA HIS A 482 0.49 -50.26 23.95
C HIS A 482 1.50 -49.24 23.41
N LEU A 483 1.38 -48.01 23.90
CA LEU A 483 2.29 -46.93 23.61
C LEU A 483 3.27 -46.80 24.78
N VAL A 484 4.54 -47.11 24.54
CA VAL A 484 5.61 -46.93 25.54
C VAL A 484 6.46 -45.74 25.14
N ARG A 485 6.42 -44.71 25.97
CA ARG A 485 7.31 -43.54 25.85
C ARG A 485 8.51 -43.70 26.78
N VAL A 486 9.71 -43.59 26.23
CA VAL A 486 10.98 -43.64 26.95
C VAL A 486 11.66 -42.28 26.80
N THR A 487 11.81 -41.56 27.92
CA THR A 487 12.60 -40.34 27.97
C THR A 487 14.07 -40.69 28.12
N LEU A 488 14.91 -40.32 27.16
CA LEU A 488 16.34 -40.65 27.14
C LEU A 488 17.19 -39.46 27.60
N ASN A 489 16.87 -38.24 27.18
CA ASN A 489 17.56 -36.99 27.53
C ASN A 489 19.09 -37.12 27.57
N GLN A 490 19.68 -37.74 26.53
CA GLN A 490 21.12 -38.00 26.45
C GLN A 490 21.73 -37.35 25.22
N LYS A 491 22.98 -36.91 25.34
CA LYS A 491 23.74 -36.37 24.21
C LYS A 491 24.01 -37.46 23.18
N CYS A 492 23.84 -37.12 21.91
CA CYS A 492 23.99 -38.02 20.79
C CYS A 492 24.88 -37.43 19.70
N ASP A 493 25.52 -38.30 18.94
CA ASP A 493 26.17 -37.92 17.70
C ASP A 493 25.12 -37.87 16.58
N VAL A 494 24.92 -36.68 16.01
CA VAL A 494 23.90 -36.43 14.98
C VAL A 494 24.18 -37.26 13.72
N ALA A 495 25.46 -37.45 13.36
CA ALA A 495 25.83 -38.21 12.16
C ALA A 495 25.50 -39.71 12.32
N ALA A 496 25.70 -40.26 13.52
CA ALA A 496 25.38 -41.65 13.83
C ALA A 496 23.85 -41.90 13.83
N ILE A 497 23.05 -40.93 14.27
CA ILE A 497 21.58 -41.01 14.20
C ILE A 497 21.09 -40.98 12.75
N GLU A 498 21.63 -40.09 11.92
CA GLU A 498 21.23 -40.00 10.51
C GLU A 498 21.56 -41.30 9.75
N GLU A 499 22.73 -41.92 10.01
CA GLU A 499 23.09 -43.23 9.46
C GLU A 499 22.20 -44.36 9.99
N TYR A 500 21.82 -44.31 11.27
CA TYR A 500 20.87 -45.26 11.86
C TYR A 500 19.49 -45.18 11.21
N LEU A 501 18.98 -43.97 10.97
CA LEU A 501 17.67 -43.72 10.37
C LEU A 501 17.63 -44.05 8.87
N ALA A 502 18.74 -43.85 8.14
CA ALA A 502 18.83 -44.16 6.71
C ALA A 502 18.55 -45.64 6.38
N ASN A 503 18.77 -46.54 7.34
CA ASN A 503 18.55 -47.98 7.20
C ASN A 503 17.13 -48.45 7.60
N LYS A 504 16.20 -47.52 7.88
CA LYS A 504 14.83 -47.83 8.34
C LYS A 504 13.78 -47.35 7.34
N GLU A 505 12.60 -47.97 7.39
CA GLU A 505 11.44 -47.55 6.59
C GLU A 505 10.72 -46.40 7.29
N ILE A 506 10.98 -45.17 6.83
CA ILE A 506 10.45 -43.93 7.41
C ILE A 506 9.04 -43.66 6.86
N ILE A 507 8.08 -43.41 7.75
CA ILE A 507 6.70 -43.03 7.44
C ILE A 507 6.58 -41.52 7.25
N SER A 508 7.12 -40.74 8.18
CA SER A 508 7.07 -39.28 8.16
C SER A 508 8.20 -38.66 9.00
N ILE A 509 8.61 -37.45 8.63
CA ILE A 509 9.59 -36.63 9.35
C ILE A 509 8.92 -35.27 9.56
N ASP A 510 8.81 -34.85 10.82
CA ASP A 510 8.34 -33.52 11.20
C ASP A 510 9.52 -32.73 11.78
N GLU A 511 9.79 -31.55 11.22
CA GLU A 511 10.88 -30.66 11.63
C GLU A 511 10.29 -29.33 12.11
N GLU A 512 10.65 -28.91 13.34
CA GLU A 512 10.24 -27.63 13.92
C GLU A 512 11.47 -26.79 14.25
N PHE A 513 11.57 -25.61 13.61
CA PHE A 513 12.69 -24.69 13.80
C PHE A 513 12.33 -23.62 14.83
N GLN A 514 13.09 -23.57 15.93
CA GLN A 514 13.06 -22.48 16.90
C GLN A 514 14.45 -21.80 16.97
N ASP A 515 14.50 -20.56 17.44
CA ASP A 515 15.74 -19.74 17.42
C ASP A 515 16.94 -20.42 18.12
N ASP A 516 16.69 -21.31 19.08
CA ASP A 516 17.70 -22.01 19.90
C ASP A 516 17.71 -23.56 19.79
N SER A 517 16.76 -24.18 19.06
CA SER A 517 16.67 -25.65 18.89
C SER A 517 16.11 -26.04 17.52
N GLU A 518 16.55 -27.20 17.02
CA GLU A 518 16.00 -27.82 15.80
C GLU A 518 15.42 -29.18 16.20
N ASP A 519 14.12 -29.20 16.51
CA ASP A 519 13.43 -30.39 16.99
C ASP A 519 12.98 -31.25 15.81
N VAL A 520 13.53 -32.46 15.71
CA VAL A 520 13.22 -33.42 14.64
C VAL A 520 12.49 -34.62 15.21
N ARG A 521 11.32 -34.94 14.64
CA ARG A 521 10.54 -36.14 14.96
C ARG A 521 10.48 -37.07 13.76
N VAL A 522 11.04 -38.26 13.89
CA VAL A 522 11.07 -39.26 12.82
C VAL A 522 10.20 -40.45 13.19
N HIS A 523 9.20 -40.72 12.37
CA HIS A 523 8.32 -41.88 12.49
C HIS A 523 8.80 -42.97 11.53
N TYR A 524 9.14 -44.16 12.03
CA TYR A 524 9.61 -45.28 11.21
C TYR A 524 9.05 -46.62 11.68
N ILE A 525 9.01 -47.59 10.77
CA ILE A 525 8.52 -48.95 11.03
C ILE A 525 9.69 -49.92 11.20
N LEU A 526 9.58 -50.79 12.20
CA LEU A 526 10.43 -51.95 12.37
C LEU A 526 9.65 -53.23 12.04
N PRO A 527 10.03 -53.98 10.99
CA PRO A 527 9.37 -55.23 10.67
C PRO A 527 9.67 -56.27 11.76
N SER A 528 8.61 -56.76 12.41
CA SER A 528 8.67 -57.85 13.39
C SER A 528 8.27 -59.17 12.72
N LYS A 529 8.74 -60.32 13.25
CA LYS A 529 8.45 -61.66 12.69
C LYS A 529 7.02 -62.17 12.99
N GLY A 530 6.10 -61.30 13.39
CA GLY A 530 4.68 -61.59 13.63
C GLY A 530 3.81 -60.43 13.13
N GLU A 531 2.54 -60.72 12.81
CA GLU A 531 1.57 -59.95 12.00
C GLU A 531 1.31 -58.45 12.33
N ASP A 532 2.01 -57.82 13.29
CA ASP A 532 1.86 -56.39 13.59
C ASP A 532 3.22 -55.64 13.53
N ASP A 533 3.27 -54.63 12.67
CA ASP A 533 4.41 -53.74 12.47
C ASP A 533 4.65 -52.83 13.69
N THR A 534 5.90 -52.78 14.18
CA THR A 534 6.25 -51.90 15.31
C THR A 534 6.50 -50.49 14.80
N LYS A 535 5.68 -49.52 15.23
CA LYS A 535 5.86 -48.11 14.89
C LYS A 535 6.72 -47.43 15.95
N VAL A 536 7.72 -46.69 15.52
CA VAL A 536 8.65 -45.98 16.40
C VAL A 536 8.70 -44.52 16.02
N THR A 537 8.63 -43.66 17.01
CA THR A 537 8.82 -42.21 16.88
C THR A 537 10.05 -41.82 17.68
N LEU A 538 11.09 -41.36 17.01
CA LEU A 538 12.30 -40.83 17.62
C LEU A 538 12.25 -39.31 17.61
N HIS A 539 12.43 -38.68 18.77
CA HIS A 539 12.49 -37.23 18.92
C HIS A 539 13.88 -36.82 19.42
N TYR A 540 14.58 -36.01 18.63
CA TYR A 540 15.91 -35.52 18.95
C TYR A 540 16.11 -34.09 18.45
N ASP A 541 16.95 -33.34 19.17
CA ASP A 541 17.38 -32.00 18.79
C ASP A 541 18.65 -32.11 17.96
N ARG A 542 18.56 -31.71 16.69
CA ARG A 542 19.66 -31.80 15.72
C ARG A 542 20.75 -30.76 16.00
N ARG A 543 20.37 -29.59 16.51
CA ARG A 543 21.28 -28.46 16.75
C ARG A 543 22.07 -28.65 18.04
N ASN A 544 21.41 -29.13 19.09
CA ASN A 544 22.04 -29.36 20.39
C ASN A 544 22.57 -30.79 20.58
N GLY A 545 22.25 -31.72 19.67
CA GLY A 545 22.72 -33.10 19.69
C GLY A 545 22.21 -33.86 20.91
N ILE A 546 20.90 -33.83 21.17
CA ILE A 546 20.28 -34.50 22.32
C ILE A 546 19.10 -35.34 21.85
N ILE A 547 19.04 -36.62 22.23
CA ILE A 547 17.82 -37.42 22.08
C ILE A 547 16.90 -37.13 23.26
N ASN A 548 15.74 -36.57 22.99
CA ASN A 548 14.75 -36.19 23.99
C ASN A 548 13.95 -37.43 24.42
N ASP A 549 13.18 -38.00 23.50
CA ASP A 549 12.33 -39.14 23.79
C ASP A 549 12.11 -40.08 22.60
N LEU A 550 11.79 -41.32 22.94
CA LEU A 550 11.51 -42.40 22.01
C LEU A 550 10.14 -42.97 22.36
N THR A 551 9.21 -42.95 21.41
CA THR A 551 7.89 -43.54 21.56
C THR A 551 7.79 -44.80 20.70
N ILE A 552 7.49 -45.93 21.32
CA ILE A 552 7.35 -47.23 20.63
C ILE A 552 5.90 -47.66 20.78
N GLU A 553 5.24 -47.91 19.66
CA GLU A 553 3.91 -48.52 19.58
C GLU A 553 4.06 -49.93 19.01
N ALA A 554 3.76 -50.94 19.83
CA ALA A 554 3.80 -52.34 19.42
C ALA A 554 2.82 -53.18 20.25
N ASN A 555 2.68 -54.46 19.88
CA ASN A 555 1.91 -55.41 20.65
C ASN A 555 2.61 -55.73 21.99
N SER A 556 1.83 -55.96 23.06
CA SER A 556 2.29 -56.18 24.44
C SER A 556 3.42 -57.21 24.57
N GLU A 557 3.36 -58.31 23.81
CA GLU A 557 4.37 -59.37 23.83
C GLU A 557 5.71 -58.97 23.19
N TYR A 558 5.68 -58.03 22.24
CA TYR A 558 6.85 -57.63 21.44
C TYR A 558 7.48 -56.30 21.91
N ILE A 559 6.76 -55.49 22.69
CA ILE A 559 7.25 -54.19 23.18
C ILE A 559 8.54 -54.31 23.99
N GLY A 560 8.65 -55.28 24.91
CA GLY A 560 9.84 -55.43 25.75
C GLY A 560 11.08 -55.74 24.92
N ILE A 561 10.93 -56.64 23.95
CA ILE A 561 11.99 -57.08 23.04
C ILE A 561 12.36 -55.95 22.07
N ALA A 562 11.37 -55.25 21.53
CA ALA A 562 11.58 -54.11 20.64
C ALA A 562 12.29 -52.96 21.38
N LYS A 563 11.88 -52.65 22.61
CA LYS A 563 12.51 -51.64 23.46
C LYS A 563 13.97 -51.95 23.75
N GLU A 564 14.29 -53.17 24.20
CA GLU A 564 15.68 -53.55 24.46
C GLU A 564 16.54 -53.50 23.20
N LYS A 565 16.00 -53.95 22.07
CA LYS A 565 16.70 -53.92 20.78
C LYS A 565 16.96 -52.50 20.31
N ILE A 566 15.96 -51.62 20.33
CA ILE A 566 16.10 -50.23 19.88
C ILE A 566 17.03 -49.45 20.81
N ILE A 567 16.92 -49.62 22.14
CA ILE A 567 17.82 -48.96 23.08
C ILE A 567 19.27 -49.45 22.87
N LYS A 568 19.47 -50.75 22.65
CA LYS A 568 20.82 -51.29 22.39
C LYS A 568 21.40 -50.82 21.06
N ASP A 569 20.56 -50.66 20.04
CA ASP A 569 21.00 -50.11 18.76
C ASP A 569 21.34 -48.61 18.91
N LEU A 570 20.51 -47.85 19.63
CA LEU A 570 20.74 -46.42 19.92
C LEU A 570 21.93 -46.19 20.88
N GLN A 571 22.35 -47.18 21.65
CA GLN A 571 23.56 -47.09 22.48
C GLN A 571 24.82 -46.80 21.67
N SER A 572 24.86 -47.22 20.40
CA SER A 572 25.96 -46.90 19.48
C SER A 572 25.93 -45.45 18.97
N CYS A 573 24.81 -44.74 19.15
CA CYS A 573 24.60 -43.35 18.71
C CYS A 573 24.80 -42.33 19.85
N PHE A 574 24.96 -42.80 21.10
CA PHE A 574 25.32 -41.91 22.21
C PHE A 574 26.80 -41.55 22.13
N SER A 575 27.12 -40.29 22.37
CA SER A 575 28.52 -39.87 22.50
C SER A 575 29.07 -40.38 23.84
N GLU A 576 30.24 -41.03 23.82
CA GLU A 576 31.01 -41.20 25.06
C GLU A 576 31.36 -39.81 25.59
N SER A 577 31.02 -39.56 26.84
CA SER A 577 31.12 -38.26 27.53
C SER A 577 32.49 -37.61 27.45
#